data_AF-A0A2W4VM36-F1
#
_entry.id   AF-A0A2W4VM36-F1
#
_cell.length_a   1.000
_cell.length_b   1.000
_cell.length_c   1.000
_cell.angle_alpha   90.00
_cell.angle_beta   90.00
_cell.angle_gamma   90.00
#
_symmetry.space_group_name_H-M   'P 1'
#
loop_
_entity.id
_entity.type
_entity.pdbx_description
1 polymer ?
#
loop_
_entity_poly.entity_id
_entity_poly.type
_entity_poly.pdbx_seq_one_letter_code
_entity_poly.pdbx_strand_id
1 'polypeptide(L)'
;MGRSMDVLLALVVIGFIAWWIRYNQLYSSGAVKVPFFSLGTQSQSKAKRVRVAHRPAPRATTKASPAAQREIGQAVSKITTYTHNSEVSVRLLHSTRQANMSKSMDWCAEKVIDDILRDRR
;
A
#
# COMPACT_ATOMS: atom_id res chain seq x y z
N MET A 1 5.74 -16.23 39.32
CA MET A 1 6.15 -14.91 38.80
C MET A 1 6.23 -14.92 37.26
N GLY A 2 5.21 -15.41 36.54
CA GLY A 2 5.22 -15.49 35.06
C GLY A 2 4.22 -14.56 34.36
N ARG A 3 3.04 -14.35 34.98
CA ARG A 3 1.93 -13.61 34.37
C ARG A 3 2.20 -12.11 34.14
N SER A 4 3.14 -11.52 34.86
CA SER A 4 3.45 -10.09 34.75
C SER A 4 4.19 -9.76 33.45
N MET A 5 4.94 -10.70 32.87
CA MET A 5 5.69 -10.48 31.63
C MET A 5 4.80 -10.58 30.39
N ASP A 6 3.80 -11.48 30.41
CA ASP A 6 2.81 -11.60 29.33
C ASP A 6 1.97 -10.32 29.17
N VAL A 7 1.60 -9.69 30.29
CA VAL A 7 0.81 -8.45 30.27
C VAL A 7 1.63 -7.27 29.72
N LEU A 8 2.92 -7.18 30.06
CA LEU A 8 3.80 -6.15 29.51
C LEU A 8 4.00 -6.34 28.01
N LEU A 9 4.20 -7.58 27.55
CA LEU A 9 4.33 -7.88 26.12
C LEU A 9 3.06 -7.53 25.36
N ALA A 10 1.88 -7.87 25.91
CA ALA A 10 0.59 -7.54 25.30
C ALA A 10 0.39 -6.03 25.17
N LEU A 11 0.75 -5.24 26.19
CA LEU A 11 0.64 -3.78 26.13
C LEU A 11 1.56 -3.16 25.09
N VAL A 12 2.79 -3.69 24.93
CA VAL A 12 3.73 -3.23 23.90
C VAL A 12 3.20 -3.56 22.50
N VAL A 13 2.65 -4.76 22.30
CA VAL A 13 2.07 -5.18 21.01
C VAL A 13 0.83 -4.35 20.67
N ILE A 14 -0.08 -4.14 21.63
CA ILE A 14 -1.28 -3.31 21.43
C ILE A 14 -0.88 -1.86 21.12
N GLY A 15 0.10 -1.31 21.84
CA GLY A 15 0.64 0.02 21.58
C GLY A 15 1.26 0.15 20.19
N PHE A 16 2.02 -0.86 19.75
CA PHE A 16 2.62 -0.90 18.43
C PHE A 16 1.57 -0.97 17.31
N ILE A 17 0.53 -1.80 17.48
CA ILE A 17 -0.58 -1.90 16.52
C ILE A 17 -1.35 -0.57 16.44
N ALA A 18 -1.65 0.05 17.58
CA ALA A 18 -2.35 1.34 17.60
C ALA A 18 -1.51 2.46 16.98
N TRP A 19 -0.21 2.49 17.26
CA TRP A 19 0.73 3.43 16.65
C TRP A 19 0.86 3.21 15.14
N TRP A 20 0.93 1.97 14.69
CA TRP A 20 0.96 1.59 13.27
C TRP A 20 -0.29 2.03 12.52
N ILE A 21 -1.48 1.81 13.10
CA ILE A 21 -2.76 2.27 12.52
C ILE A 21 -2.79 3.80 12.42
N ARG A 22 -2.38 4.50 13.48
CA ARG A 22 -2.31 5.97 13.51
C ARG A 22 -1.32 6.51 12.47
N TYR A 23 -0.14 5.91 12.37
CA TYR A 23 0.88 6.24 11.39
C TYR A 23 0.37 6.06 9.95
N ASN A 24 -0.34 4.96 9.69
CA ASN A 24 -0.94 4.69 8.38
C ASN A 24 -2.08 5.66 8.03
N GLN A 25 -2.87 6.13 9.00
CA GLN A 25 -3.88 7.17 8.77
C GLN A 25 -3.26 8.54 8.47
N LEU A 26 -2.19 8.93 9.18
CA LEU A 26 -1.48 10.18 8.89
C LEU A 26 -0.80 10.14 7.52
N TYR A 27 -0.24 8.99 7.12
CA TYR A 27 0.32 8.82 5.77
C TYR A 27 -0.75 8.77 4.68
N SER A 28 -1.92 8.21 4.96
CA SER A 28 -3.07 8.17 4.03
C SER A 28 -3.77 9.53 3.86
N SER A 29 -3.43 10.54 4.68
CA SER A 29 -3.97 11.90 4.57
C SER A 29 -3.39 12.69 3.39
N GLY A 30 -2.48 12.09 2.62
CA GLY A 30 -1.94 12.66 1.39
C GLY A 30 -2.87 12.58 0.17
N ALA A 31 -3.77 11.58 0.07
CA ALA A 31 -4.78 11.50 -1.01
C ALA A 31 -5.62 10.20 -0.95
N VAL A 32 -6.63 10.10 -0.07
CA VAL A 32 -7.82 9.29 -0.41
C VAL A 32 -9.06 9.93 0.22
N LYS A 33 -9.83 10.63 -0.61
CA LYS A 33 -11.26 10.88 -0.38
C LYS A 33 -11.95 9.51 -0.34
N VAL A 34 -12.05 8.89 0.83
CA VAL A 34 -12.93 7.74 1.01
C VAL A 34 -14.38 8.25 0.93
N PRO A 35 -15.24 7.69 0.07
CA PRO A 35 -16.61 8.15 -0.08
C PRO A 35 -17.37 7.78 1.20
N PHE A 36 -17.50 8.76 2.08
CA PHE A 36 -18.42 8.67 3.20
C PHE A 36 -19.83 8.57 2.64
N PHE A 37 -20.47 7.48 3.01
CA PHE A 37 -21.86 7.11 2.84
C PHE A 37 -22.79 8.33 3.00
N SER A 38 -23.31 8.87 1.90
CA SER A 38 -24.36 9.90 1.92
C SER A 38 -25.70 9.23 1.62
N LEU A 39 -26.26 8.61 2.66
CA LEU A 39 -27.67 8.21 2.68
C LEU A 39 -28.49 9.49 2.90
N GLY A 40 -28.86 10.16 1.80
CA GLY A 40 -29.56 11.43 1.85
C GLY A 40 -30.19 11.75 0.51
N THR A 41 -31.48 11.48 0.41
CA THR A 41 -32.44 11.86 -0.62
C THR A 41 -32.09 13.17 -1.35
N GLN A 42 -31.83 13.10 -2.66
CA GLN A 42 -31.86 14.30 -3.51
C GLN A 42 -32.62 14.05 -4.81
N SER A 43 -33.92 14.30 -4.67
CA SER A 43 -34.85 14.83 -5.67
C SER A 43 -34.23 15.24 -7.01
N GLN A 44 -34.69 14.58 -8.07
CA GLN A 44 -34.46 14.96 -9.45
C GLN A 44 -34.97 16.37 -9.72
N SER A 45 -34.07 17.30 -9.99
CA SER A 45 -34.41 18.60 -10.56
C SER A 45 -33.86 18.68 -11.98
N LYS A 46 -34.78 18.57 -12.95
CA LYS A 46 -34.60 18.90 -14.36
C LYS A 46 -33.98 20.31 -14.48
N ALA A 47 -32.84 20.44 -15.17
CA ALA A 47 -32.47 21.69 -15.83
C ALA A 47 -31.48 21.47 -16.98
N LYS A 48 -32.05 21.36 -18.17
CA LYS A 48 -31.53 21.79 -19.47
C LYS A 48 -30.47 22.90 -19.35
N ARG A 49 -29.24 22.66 -19.82
CA ARG A 49 -28.41 23.64 -20.58
C ARG A 49 -27.15 23.01 -21.15
N VAL A 50 -27.13 22.94 -22.48
CA VAL A 50 -25.93 22.79 -23.32
C VAL A 50 -24.95 23.92 -23.00
N ARG A 51 -23.73 23.58 -22.60
CA ARG A 51 -22.55 24.44 -22.76
C ARG A 51 -21.35 23.60 -23.15
N VAL A 52 -20.84 23.89 -24.32
CA VAL A 52 -19.52 23.51 -24.83
C VAL A 52 -18.47 24.03 -23.84
N ALA A 53 -17.67 23.16 -23.25
CA ALA A 53 -16.51 23.57 -22.45
C ALA A 53 -15.42 22.48 -22.47
N HIS A 54 -14.31 22.86 -23.12
CA HIS A 54 -12.94 22.39 -22.94
C HIS A 54 -12.70 20.88 -22.64
N ARG A 55 -12.28 20.14 -23.68
CA ARG A 55 -11.50 18.90 -23.51
C ARG A 55 -10.21 19.23 -22.72
N PRO A 56 -9.99 18.69 -21.51
CA PRO A 56 -8.68 18.77 -20.90
C PRO A 56 -7.71 17.89 -21.71
N ALA A 57 -6.55 18.45 -22.04
CA ALA A 57 -5.49 17.73 -22.74
C ALA A 57 -5.11 16.44 -21.97
N PRO A 58 -4.78 15.33 -22.66
CA PRO A 58 -4.34 14.11 -22.01
C PRO A 58 -3.05 14.41 -21.24
N ARG A 59 -3.17 14.36 -19.91
CA ARG A 59 -2.07 14.49 -18.95
C ARG A 59 -1.03 13.44 -19.33
N ALA A 60 0.14 13.88 -19.78
CA ALA A 60 1.26 13.01 -20.11
C ALA A 60 1.54 12.09 -18.92
N THR A 61 1.14 10.82 -19.05
CA THR A 61 1.62 9.76 -18.17
C THR A 61 3.11 9.66 -18.45
N THR A 62 3.91 10.13 -17.50
CA THR A 62 5.36 9.90 -17.47
C THR A 62 5.57 8.41 -17.66
N LYS A 63 5.97 8.01 -18.88
CA LYS A 63 6.24 6.62 -19.23
C LYS A 63 7.33 6.16 -18.29
N ALA A 64 6.96 5.32 -17.32
CA ALA A 64 7.93 4.68 -16.44
C ALA A 64 9.00 4.02 -17.32
N SER A 65 10.27 4.30 -17.03
CA SER A 65 11.38 3.79 -17.81
C SER A 65 11.25 2.26 -17.94
N PRO A 66 11.38 1.69 -19.15
CA PRO A 66 11.24 0.24 -19.35
C PRO A 66 12.26 -0.57 -18.54
N ALA A 67 13.38 0.03 -18.14
CA ALA A 67 14.35 -0.58 -17.22
C ALA A 67 13.75 -0.82 -15.83
N ALA A 68 13.05 0.17 -15.25
CA ALA A 68 12.45 0.07 -13.93
C ALA A 68 11.33 -0.99 -13.87
N GLN A 69 10.58 -1.17 -14.96
CA GLN A 69 9.57 -2.23 -15.04
C GLN A 69 10.18 -3.63 -15.04
N ARG A 70 11.34 -3.82 -15.70
CA ARG A 70 12.06 -5.10 -15.70
C ARG A 70 12.58 -5.45 -14.32
N GLU A 71 13.12 -4.48 -13.59
CA GLU A 71 13.62 -4.67 -12.22
C GLU A 71 12.51 -5.11 -11.27
N ILE A 72 11.33 -4.49 -11.34
CA ILE A 72 10.16 -4.88 -10.55
C ILE A 72 9.72 -6.30 -10.90
N GLY A 73 9.66 -6.64 -12.19
CA GLY A 73 9.28 -7.99 -12.63
C GLY A 73 10.22 -9.08 -12.10
N GLN A 74 11.53 -8.82 -12.11
CA GLN A 74 12.54 -9.75 -11.57
C GLN A 74 12.39 -9.90 -10.05
N ALA A 75 12.23 -8.80 -9.32
CA ALA A 75 12.00 -8.82 -7.87
C ALA A 75 10.73 -9.60 -7.48
N VAL A 76 9.62 -9.36 -8.20
CA VAL A 76 8.36 -10.08 -7.98
C VAL A 76 8.50 -11.56 -8.29
N SER A 77 9.21 -11.93 -9.35
CA SER A 77 9.45 -13.35 -9.70
C SER A 77 10.20 -14.09 -8.59
N LYS A 78 11.26 -13.48 -8.02
CA LYS A 78 12.00 -14.05 -6.88
C LYS A 78 11.10 -14.30 -5.67
N ILE A 79 10.26 -13.34 -5.30
CA ILE A 79 9.35 -13.47 -4.14
C ILE A 79 8.27 -14.52 -4.40
N THR A 80 7.78 -14.59 -5.64
CA THR A 80 6.72 -15.53 -6.04
C THR A 80 7.16 -16.98 -5.92
N THR A 81 8.45 -17.28 -6.04
CA THR A 81 9.00 -18.62 -5.74
C THR A 81 8.71 -19.08 -4.30
N TYR A 82 8.58 -18.15 -3.35
CA TYR A 82 8.30 -18.48 -1.94
C TYR A 82 6.80 -18.41 -1.62
N THR A 83 6.10 -17.38 -2.11
CA THR A 83 4.67 -17.15 -1.81
C THR A 83 3.73 -17.98 -2.69
N HIS A 84 4.18 -18.42 -3.87
CA HIS A 84 3.38 -19.03 -4.93
C HIS A 84 2.18 -18.17 -5.38
N ASN A 85 2.17 -16.87 -5.05
CA ASN A 85 1.11 -15.94 -5.39
C ASN A 85 1.70 -14.59 -5.80
N SER A 86 1.60 -14.28 -7.09
CA SER A 86 2.15 -13.05 -7.67
C SER A 86 1.50 -11.77 -7.12
N GLU A 87 0.20 -11.80 -6.81
CA GLU A 87 -0.48 -10.63 -6.25
C GLU A 87 0.03 -10.31 -4.84
N VAL A 88 0.23 -11.35 -4.02
CA VAL A 88 0.81 -11.20 -2.68
C VAL A 88 2.24 -10.70 -2.78
N SER A 89 3.05 -11.25 -3.70
CA SER A 89 4.42 -10.79 -3.94
C SER A 89 4.49 -9.31 -4.30
N VAL A 90 3.60 -8.83 -5.18
CA VAL A 90 3.53 -7.41 -5.57
C VAL A 90 3.15 -6.54 -4.38
N ARG A 91 2.15 -6.95 -3.57
CA ARG A 91 1.72 -6.20 -2.38
C ARG A 91 2.83 -6.09 -1.34
N LEU A 92 3.52 -7.21 -1.06
CA LEU A 92 4.65 -7.24 -0.12
C LEU A 92 5.80 -6.35 -0.61
N LEU A 93 6.17 -6.47 -1.88
CA LEU A 93 7.23 -5.65 -2.46
C LEU A 93 6.89 -4.15 -2.40
N HIS A 94 5.65 -3.77 -2.74
CA HIS A 94 5.21 -2.37 -2.64
C HIS A 94 5.21 -1.86 -1.20
N SER A 95 4.74 -2.64 -0.24
CA SER A 95 4.73 -2.27 1.17
C SER A 95 6.16 -2.05 1.69
N THR A 96 7.07 -2.98 1.41
CA THR A 96 8.49 -2.86 1.79
C THR A 96 9.17 -1.68 1.11
N ARG A 97 8.84 -1.41 -0.17
CA ARG A 97 9.37 -0.27 -0.92
C ARG A 97 8.91 1.07 -0.35
N GLN A 98 7.65 1.16 0.08
CA GLN A 98 7.11 2.36 0.72
C GLN A 98 7.80 2.63 2.06
N ALA A 99 8.09 1.60 2.84
CA ALA A 99 8.85 1.74 4.09
C ALA A 99 10.34 2.06 3.85
N ASN A 100 10.91 1.65 2.71
CA ASN A 100 12.35 1.73 2.42
C ASN A 100 12.64 2.42 1.08
N MET A 101 12.14 3.64 0.91
CA MET A 101 12.24 4.36 -0.37
C MET A 101 13.69 4.65 -0.82
N SER A 102 14.63 4.75 0.12
CA SER A 102 16.06 5.00 -0.15
C SER A 102 16.85 3.77 -0.56
N LYS A 103 16.28 2.57 -0.41
CA LYS A 103 16.96 1.31 -0.73
C LYS A 103 16.80 0.95 -2.20
N SER A 104 17.54 -0.04 -2.69
CA SER A 104 17.35 -0.58 -4.03
C SER A 104 16.12 -1.52 -4.07
N MET A 105 15.60 -1.80 -5.27
CA MET A 105 14.50 -2.76 -5.43
C MET A 105 14.93 -4.18 -5.05
N ASP A 106 16.17 -4.55 -5.34
CA ASP A 106 16.73 -5.87 -5.02
C ASP A 106 16.82 -6.08 -3.50
N TRP A 107 17.29 -5.07 -2.75
CA TRP A 107 17.29 -5.10 -1.29
C TRP A 107 15.87 -5.27 -0.71
N CYS A 108 14.87 -4.61 -1.32
CA CYS A 108 13.47 -4.78 -0.88
C CYS A 108 12.97 -6.20 -1.11
N ALA A 109 13.38 -6.84 -2.21
CA ALA A 109 13.01 -8.23 -2.51
C ALA A 109 13.66 -9.21 -1.52
N GLU A 110 14.96 -9.05 -1.26
CA GLU A 110 15.68 -9.86 -0.26
C GLU A 110 15.06 -9.72 1.12
N LYS A 111 14.69 -8.51 1.52
CA LYS A 111 14.06 -8.29 2.84
C LYS A 111 12.71 -9.00 2.97
N VAL A 112 11.89 -8.96 1.93
CA VAL A 112 10.60 -9.69 1.91
C VAL A 112 10.83 -11.19 2.00
N ILE A 113 11.83 -11.73 1.29
CA ILE A 113 12.18 -13.16 1.35
C ILE A 113 12.64 -13.54 2.76
N ASP A 114 13.50 -12.73 3.39
CA ASP A 114 13.96 -12.93 4.76
C ASP A 114 12.78 -12.96 5.76
N ASP A 115 11.84 -12.03 5.62
CA ASP A 115 10.65 -11.97 6.48
C ASP A 115 9.76 -13.22 6.30
N ILE A 116 9.57 -13.71 5.06
CA ILE A 116 8.83 -14.96 4.78
C ILE A 116 9.56 -16.17 5.38
N LEU A 117 10.88 -16.24 5.23
CA LEU A 117 11.69 -17.34 5.77
C LEU A 117 11.76 -17.33 7.29
N ARG A 118 11.63 -16.16 7.91
CA ARG A 118 11.56 -16.01 9.36
C ARG A 118 10.20 -16.43 9.92
N ASP A 119 9.11 -16.09 9.24
CA ASP A 119 7.75 -16.47 9.65
C ASP A 119 7.52 -18.00 9.59
N ARG A 120 8.25 -18.69 8.71
CA ARG A 120 8.21 -20.16 8.57
C ARG A 120 9.07 -20.93 9.57
N ARG A 121 9.86 -20.25 10.40
CA ARG A 121 10.72 -20.86 11.43
C ARG A 121 10.06 -20.77 12.79
#